data_AF-A0A7S0S7S3-F1
#
_entry.id   AF-A0A7S0S7S3-F1
#
_cell.length_a   1.000
_cell.length_b   1.000
_cell.length_c   1.000
_cell.angle_alpha   90.00
_cell.angle_beta   90.00
_cell.angle_gamma   90.00
#
_symmetry.space_group_name_H-M   'P 1'
#
loop_
_entity.id
_entity.type
_entity.pdbx_description
1 polymer ?
#
loop_
_entity_poly.entity_id
_entity_poly.type
_entity_poly.pdbx_seq_one_letter_code
_entity_poly.pdbx_strand_id
1 'polypeptide(L)'
;VLACKVPCKGDPEHFFTEIHISPNHDVFTKGTISPVSQLIGVPIRVHRVDPRPSLSIPRSASLDNQLATYLLIDPYSGFAPPQWQQGVGTAVVARDDKKPLSSTHVEAIW
;
A
#
# COMPACT_ATOMS: atom_id res chain seq x y z
N VAL A 1 5.84 -12.72 -8.65
CA VAL A 1 5.99 -11.28 -8.95
C VAL A 1 6.70 -10.63 -7.79
N LEU A 2 7.75 -9.85 -8.03
CA LEU A 2 8.44 -9.10 -6.97
C LEU A 2 7.56 -7.92 -6.56
N ALA A 3 7.27 -7.82 -5.28
CA ALA A 3 6.43 -6.83 -4.64
C ALA A 3 7.08 -6.38 -3.32
N CYS A 4 6.48 -5.41 -2.62
CA CYS A 4 6.98 -4.98 -1.32
C CYS A 4 5.90 -5.10 -0.25
N LYS A 5 6.28 -5.63 0.92
CA LYS A 5 5.54 -5.46 2.17
C LYS A 5 5.94 -4.10 2.74
N VAL A 6 4.94 -3.25 2.98
CA VAL A 6 5.09 -1.93 3.60
C VAL A 6 4.49 -1.99 5.02
N PRO A 7 5.33 -2.01 6.06
CA PRO A 7 4.87 -2.18 7.43
C PRO A 7 4.11 -0.94 7.93
N CYS A 8 3.10 -1.18 8.77
CA CYS A 8 2.58 -0.11 9.63
C CYS A 8 3.53 0.16 10.80
N LYS A 9 3.32 1.27 11.52
CA LYS A 9 4.20 1.74 12.60
C LYS A 9 4.48 0.71 13.71
N GLY A 10 3.55 -0.20 13.97
CA GLY A 10 3.64 -1.24 14.99
C GLY A 10 4.00 -2.63 14.46
N ASP A 11 4.29 -2.78 13.16
CA ASP A 11 4.81 -4.04 12.62
C ASP A 11 6.24 -4.27 13.18
N PRO A 12 6.60 -5.50 13.59
CA PRO A 12 7.95 -5.81 14.03
C PRO A 12 9.00 -5.57 12.94
N GLU A 13 8.64 -5.73 11.67
CA GLU A 13 9.48 -5.34 10.54
C GLU A 13 9.29 -3.84 10.30
N HIS A 14 10.34 -3.04 10.47
CA HIS A 14 10.25 -1.58 10.37
C HIS A 14 10.54 -1.04 8.96
N PHE A 15 11.13 -1.87 8.10
CA PHE A 15 11.58 -1.50 6.77
C PHE A 15 10.76 -2.18 5.68
N PHE A 16 10.76 -1.59 4.49
CA PHE A 16 10.15 -2.22 3.32
C PHE A 16 10.86 -3.52 3.01
N THR A 17 10.09 -4.59 2.94
CA THR A 17 10.61 -5.92 2.68
C THR A 17 10.18 -6.35 1.30
N GLU A 18 11.15 -6.67 0.44
CA GLU A 18 10.87 -7.27 -0.85
C GLU A 18 10.36 -8.69 -0.67
N ILE A 19 9.25 -9.00 -1.33
CA ILE A 19 8.58 -10.28 -1.23
C ILE A 19 8.22 -10.80 -2.62
N HIS A 20 8.27 -12.12 -2.78
CA HIS A 20 7.76 -12.79 -3.97
C HIS A 20 6.32 -13.23 -3.72
N ILE A 21 5.39 -12.66 -4.48
CA ILE A 21 3.97 -13.02 -4.42
C ILE A 21 3.52 -13.80 -5.67
N SER A 22 2.46 -14.59 -5.53
CA SER A 22 1.80 -15.26 -6.66
C SER A 22 1.26 -14.23 -7.68
N PRO A 23 1.29 -14.51 -9.00
CA PRO A 23 0.60 -13.68 -10.00
C PRO A 23 -0.92 -13.56 -9.78
N ASN A 24 -1.50 -14.41 -8.94
CA ASN A 24 -2.92 -14.43 -8.55
C ASN A 24 -3.14 -13.88 -7.12
N HIS A 25 -2.14 -13.23 -6.52
CA HIS A 25 -2.26 -12.64 -5.20
C HIS A 25 -3.38 -11.59 -5.16
N ASP A 26 -4.08 -11.48 -4.03
CA ASP A 26 -5.24 -10.61 -3.84
C ASP A 26 -4.96 -9.13 -4.11
N VAL A 27 -3.69 -8.70 -4.04
CA VAL A 27 -3.29 -7.35 -4.44
C VAL A 27 -3.70 -7.00 -5.86
N PHE A 28 -3.72 -7.96 -6.79
CA PHE A 28 -4.04 -7.72 -8.21
C PHE A 28 -5.54 -7.66 -8.49
N THR A 29 -6.38 -8.17 -7.61
CA THR A 29 -7.84 -8.25 -7.80
C THR A 29 -8.61 -7.37 -6.81
N LYS A 30 -8.16 -7.32 -5.56
CA LYS A 30 -8.77 -6.56 -4.46
C LYS A 30 -7.97 -5.31 -4.07
N GLY A 31 -6.75 -5.15 -4.58
CA GLY A 31 -5.91 -3.98 -4.31
C GLY A 31 -6.44 -2.71 -4.96
N THR A 32 -6.28 -1.58 -4.27
CA THR A 32 -6.64 -0.25 -4.78
C THR A 32 -5.47 0.32 -5.57
N ILE A 33 -5.71 0.83 -6.78
CA ILE A 33 -4.69 1.53 -7.55
C ILE A 33 -4.43 2.91 -6.91
N SER A 34 -3.17 3.24 -6.68
CA SER A 34 -2.70 4.52 -6.16
C SER A 34 -2.91 5.63 -7.19
N PRO A 35 -3.75 6.65 -6.90
CA PRO A 35 -3.93 7.81 -7.78
C PRO A 35 -2.61 8.54 -8.04
N VAL A 36 -1.76 8.69 -7.01
CA VAL A 36 -0.44 9.34 -7.13
C VAL A 36 0.46 8.60 -8.13
N SER A 37 0.54 7.27 -8.02
CA SER A 37 1.37 6.46 -8.92
C SER A 37 0.89 6.49 -10.38
N GLN A 38 -0.41 6.71 -10.60
CA GLN A 38 -0.95 6.88 -11.95
C GLN A 38 -0.46 8.17 -12.62
N LEU A 39 -0.24 9.24 -11.85
CA LEU A 39 0.25 10.52 -12.38
C LEU A 39 1.65 10.40 -13.00
N ILE A 40 2.46 9.47 -12.51
CA ILE A 40 3.84 9.22 -13.00
C ILE A 40 3.91 8.05 -14.00
N GLY A 41 2.78 7.50 -14.42
CA GLY A 41 2.72 6.42 -15.41
C GLY A 41 3.19 5.05 -14.90
N VAL A 42 3.28 4.85 -13.58
CA VAL A 42 3.64 3.56 -12.97
C VAL A 42 2.56 3.15 -11.96
N PRO A 43 1.41 2.63 -12.40
CA PRO A 43 0.31 2.31 -11.49
C PRO A 43 0.72 1.22 -10.47
N ILE A 44 0.62 1.57 -9.18
CA ILE A 44 0.88 0.68 -8.05
C ILE A 44 -0.45 0.35 -7.39
N ARG A 45 -0.69 -0.93 -7.13
CA ARG A 45 -1.78 -1.42 -6.29
C ARG A 45 -1.34 -1.55 -4.85
N VAL A 46 -2.21 -1.16 -3.93
CA VAL A 46 -2.03 -1.28 -2.48
C VAL A 46 -3.12 -2.20 -1.93
N HIS A 47 -2.72 -3.18 -1.12
CA HIS A 47 -3.63 -4.14 -0.49
C HIS A 47 -3.25 -4.38 0.96
N ARG A 48 -4.21 -4.23 1.88
CA ARG A 48 -3.98 -4.48 3.31
C ARG A 48 -3.74 -5.97 3.55
N VAL A 49 -2.85 -6.29 4.47
CA VAL A 49 -2.68 -7.65 4.98
C VAL A 49 -3.78 -7.98 5.99
N ASP A 50 -4.28 -6.99 6.73
CA ASP A 50 -5.40 -7.17 7.64
C ASP A 50 -6.68 -7.54 6.86
N PRO A 51 -7.31 -8.69 7.14
CA PRO A 51 -8.49 -9.15 6.40
C PRO A 51 -9.79 -8.45 6.83
N ARG A 52 -9.78 -7.68 7.92
CA ARG A 52 -10.98 -6.98 8.41
C ARG A 52 -11.40 -5.88 7.43
N PRO A 53 -12.70 -5.56 7.35
CA PRO A 53 -13.17 -4.37 6.64
C PRO A 53 -12.41 -3.14 7.13
N SER A 54 -11.93 -2.31 6.20
CA SER A 54 -10.99 -1.22 6.51
C SER A 54 -11.49 -0.25 7.58
N LEU A 55 -12.79 0.05 7.60
CA LEU A 55 -13.40 0.97 8.58
C LEU A 55 -13.69 0.30 9.94
N SER A 56 -13.48 -1.01 10.07
CA SER A 56 -13.59 -1.75 11.33
C SER A 56 -12.25 -1.95 12.03
N ILE A 57 -11.13 -1.58 11.38
CA ILE A 57 -9.80 -1.66 11.97
C ILE A 57 -9.70 -0.57 13.06
N PRO A 58 -9.20 -0.89 14.27
CA PRO A 58 -9.02 0.10 15.31
C PRO A 58 -8.16 1.27 14.85
N ARG A 59 -8.62 2.49 15.13
CA ARG A 59 -7.86 3.72 14.90
C ARG A 59 -6.76 3.86 15.93
N SER A 60 -5.70 3.08 15.77
CA SER A 60 -4.50 3.08 16.60
C SER A 60 -3.33 3.64 15.80
N ALA A 61 -2.54 4.51 16.41
CA ALA A 61 -1.30 5.01 15.82
C ALA A 61 -0.29 3.89 15.47
N SER A 62 -0.37 2.74 16.16
CA SER A 62 0.44 1.56 15.82
C SER A 62 0.04 0.90 14.50
N LEU A 63 -1.15 1.18 13.99
CA LEU A 63 -1.64 0.66 12.72
C LEU A 63 -1.56 1.72 11.61
N ASP A 64 -0.98 2.89 11.87
CA ASP A 64 -0.79 3.89 10.84
C ASP A 64 0.28 3.46 9.83
N ASN A 65 0.01 3.72 8.57
CA ASN A 65 0.89 3.41 7.44
C ASN A 65 0.87 4.61 6.49
N GLN A 66 1.72 5.59 6.79
CA GLN A 66 1.72 6.88 6.11
C GLN A 66 2.06 6.75 4.62
N LEU A 67 2.92 5.80 4.25
CA LEU A 67 3.19 5.48 2.86
C LEU A 67 1.91 5.07 2.13
N ALA A 68 1.14 4.13 2.68
CA ALA A 68 -0.10 3.67 2.06
C ALA A 68 -1.11 4.83 1.97
N THR A 69 -1.18 5.68 3.00
CA THR A 69 -1.99 6.90 2.98
C THR A 69 -1.58 7.81 1.84
N TYR A 70 -0.29 8.12 1.69
CA TYR A 70 0.21 9.07 0.69
C TYR A 70 0.07 8.57 -0.73
N LEU A 71 0.33 7.29 -0.97
CA LEU A 71 0.05 6.66 -2.27
C LEU A 71 -1.42 6.80 -2.66
N LEU A 72 -2.34 6.84 -1.70
CA LEU A 72 -3.78 6.82 -1.93
C LEU A 72 -4.45 8.18 -1.70
N ILE A 73 -3.67 9.24 -1.55
CA ILE A 73 -4.18 10.62 -1.59
C ILE A 73 -4.83 10.86 -2.95
N ASP A 74 -6.03 11.42 -2.91
CA ASP A 74 -6.61 12.05 -4.10
C ASP A 74 -5.83 13.33 -4.41
N PRO A 75 -5.16 13.43 -5.58
CA PRO A 75 -4.27 14.54 -5.89
C PRO A 75 -4.98 15.89 -6.00
N TYR A 76 -6.32 15.91 -6.12
CA TYR A 76 -7.09 17.15 -6.21
C TYR A 76 -7.51 17.67 -4.84
N SER A 77 -8.06 16.82 -3.97
CA SER A 77 -8.47 17.23 -2.63
C SER A 77 -7.32 17.28 -1.62
N GLY A 78 -6.23 16.55 -1.87
CA GLY A 78 -5.12 16.40 -0.93
C GLY A 78 -5.41 15.42 0.22
N PHE A 79 -6.53 14.70 0.18
CA PHE A 79 -6.91 13.74 1.21
C PHE A 79 -6.98 12.32 0.65
N ALA A 80 -6.50 11.35 1.41
CA ALA A 80 -6.79 9.94 1.13
C ALA A 80 -8.26 9.64 1.51
N PRO A 81 -8.93 8.66 0.85
CA PRO A 81 -10.24 8.19 1.27
C PRO A 81 -10.23 7.70 2.74
N PRO A 82 -11.36 7.76 3.48
CA PRO A 82 -11.39 7.45 4.92
C PRO A 82 -10.74 6.13 5.33
N GLN A 83 -10.88 5.09 4.50
CA GLN A 83 -10.25 3.80 4.74
C GLN A 83 -8.70 3.86 4.80
N TRP A 84 -8.08 4.80 4.10
CA TRP A 84 -6.63 4.94 3.96
C TRP A 84 -6.02 6.05 4.82
N GLN A 85 -6.80 6.73 5.67
CA GLN A 85 -6.31 7.87 6.47
C GLN A 85 -5.62 7.46 7.79
N GLN A 86 -6.13 6.42 8.47
CA GLN A 86 -5.65 5.99 9.77
C GLN A 86 -5.97 4.51 9.98
N GLY A 87 -5.19 3.78 10.79
CA GLY A 87 -5.48 2.38 11.09
C GLY A 87 -5.46 1.49 9.84
N VAL A 88 -4.55 1.79 8.92
CA VAL A 88 -4.44 1.11 7.62
C VAL A 88 -3.90 -0.32 7.80
N GLY A 89 -3.01 -0.51 8.77
CA GLY A 89 -2.26 -1.73 8.97
C GLY A 89 -1.14 -1.90 7.94
N THR A 90 -0.43 -3.02 8.06
CA THR A 90 0.58 -3.43 7.10
C THR A 90 -0.08 -3.73 5.75
N ALA A 91 0.58 -3.36 4.66
CA ALA A 91 0.09 -3.57 3.31
C ALA A 91 1.14 -4.23 2.41
N VAL A 92 0.66 -4.80 1.31
CA VAL A 92 1.46 -5.24 0.17
C VAL A 92 1.22 -4.26 -0.97
N VAL A 93 2.31 -3.81 -1.59
CA VAL A 93 2.29 -2.99 -2.79
C VAL A 93 2.93 -3.73 -3.96
N ALA A 94 2.29 -3.65 -5.12
CA ALA A 94 2.76 -4.28 -6.36
C ALA A 94 2.39 -3.43 -7.57
N ARG A 95 3.21 -3.47 -8.63
CA ARG A 95 2.83 -2.83 -9.90
C ARG A 95 1.64 -3.52 -10.53
N ASP A 96 0.70 -2.74 -11.06
CA ASP A 96 -0.51 -3.25 -11.72
C ASP A 96 -0.18 -4.17 -12.91
N ASP A 97 0.88 -3.83 -13.66
CA ASP A 97 1.37 -4.61 -14.80
C ASP A 97 2.16 -5.89 -14.41
N LYS A 98 2.21 -6.23 -13.11
CA LYS A 98 2.93 -7.37 -12.55
C LYS A 98 4.44 -7.39 -12.84
N LYS A 99 5.03 -6.29 -13.30
CA LYS A 99 6.49 -6.17 -13.38
C LYS A 99 7.08 -6.04 -11.97
N PRO A 100 8.37 -6.36 -11.80
CA PRO A 100 9.04 -6.25 -10.51
C PRO A 100 8.94 -4.86 -9.89
N LEU A 101 8.61 -4.81 -8.60
CA LEU A 101 8.65 -3.61 -7.76
C LEU A 101 9.59 -3.88 -6.58
N SER A 102 10.74 -3.20 -6.57
CA SER A 102 11.74 -3.27 -5.49
C SER A 102 11.42 -2.24 -4.40
N SER A 103 12.05 -2.38 -3.24
CA SER A 103 11.90 -1.41 -2.14
C SER A 103 12.38 -0.02 -2.56
N THR A 104 13.47 0.09 -3.33
CA THR A 104 13.96 1.37 -3.87
C THR A 104 12.94 2.06 -4.79
N HIS A 105 12.20 1.31 -5.60
CA HIS A 105 11.15 1.90 -6.44
C HIS A 105 10.01 2.46 -5.60
N VAL A 106 9.66 1.77 -4.50
CA VAL A 106 8.63 2.24 -3.56
C VAL A 106 9.10 3.51 -2.86
N GLU A 107 10.34 3.54 -2.35
CA GLU A 107 10.96 4.72 -1.71
C GLU A 107 10.96 5.97 -2.61
N ALA A 108 11.13 5.80 -3.92
CA ALA A 108 11.16 6.93 -4.85
C ALA A 108 9.79 7.60 -5.09
N ILE A 109 8.68 6.99 -4.65
CA ILE A 109 7.32 7.43 -5.01
C ILE A 109 6.56 8.05 -3.82
N TRP A 110 6.91 7.71 -2.58
CA TRP A 110 6.11 8.06 -1.39
C TRP A 110 6.63 9.24 -0.59
#